data_AF-Q840A7-F1
#
_entry.id   AF-Q840A7-F1
#
_cell.length_a   1.000
_cell.length_b   1.000
_cell.length_c   1.000
_cell.angle_alpha   90.00
_cell.angle_beta   90.00
_cell.angle_gamma   90.00
#
_symmetry.space_group_name_H-M   'P 1'
#
loop_
_entity.id
_entity.type
_entity.pdbx_description
1 polymer ?
#
loop_
_entity_poly.entity_id
_entity_poly.type
_entity_poly.pdbx_seq_one_letter_code
_entity_poly.pdbx_strand_id
1 'polypeptide(L)'
;NYTETKRVFSEEDFNLINKRLDNYDFKNEYEKSHVFSDAPRIRGDLRKIGIKEKRGFLDALEVIEYLIKIKIGADSISLSEDMIRLIGGYPDSIFNYLIQLNSDKIDYAEKYGDTARNNFKKDYSEDKANTVKQILKQIL
;
A
#
# COMPACT_ATOMS: atom_id res chain seq x y z
N ASN A 1 9.71 16.84 3.98
CA ASN A 1 8.54 17.70 3.73
C ASN A 1 7.38 17.42 4.72
N TYR A 2 7.67 17.06 5.98
CA TYR A 2 6.68 16.65 6.99
C TYR A 2 5.68 17.75 7.36
N THR A 3 6.18 18.99 7.42
CA THR A 3 5.38 20.18 7.78
C THR A 3 4.33 20.53 6.73
N GLU A 4 4.59 20.27 5.44
CA GLU A 4 3.60 20.47 4.38
C GLU A 4 2.54 19.38 4.40
N THR A 5 2.91 18.12 4.64
CA THR A 5 1.98 17.00 4.79
C THR A 5 0.96 17.25 5.91
N LYS A 6 1.38 17.88 7.01
CA LYS A 6 0.49 18.28 8.13
C LYS A 6 -0.62 19.26 7.70
N ARG A 7 -0.42 20.04 6.64
CA ARG A 7 -1.44 20.96 6.11
C ARG A 7 -2.47 20.30 5.21
N VAL A 8 -2.18 19.11 4.68
CA VAL A 8 -3.06 18.39 3.74
C VAL A 8 -4.13 17.57 4.46
N PHE A 9 -3.85 17.15 5.69
CA PHE A 9 -4.78 16.40 6.53
C PHE A 9 -5.45 17.30 7.57
N SER A 10 -6.69 16.97 7.94
CA SER A 10 -7.25 17.51 9.19
C SER A 10 -6.41 17.02 10.38
N GLU A 11 -6.49 17.72 11.50
CA GLU A 11 -5.78 17.30 12.73
C GLU A 11 -6.17 15.87 13.16
N GLU A 12 -7.44 15.51 13.01
CA GLU A 12 -7.92 14.15 13.29
C GLU A 12 -7.31 13.11 12.35
N ASP A 13 -7.29 13.36 11.03
CA ASP A 13 -6.67 12.44 10.07
C ASP A 13 -5.15 12.34 10.31
N PHE A 14 -4.49 13.46 10.63
CA PHE A 14 -3.07 13.51 10.98
C PHE A 14 -2.76 12.62 12.19
N ASN A 15 -3.50 12.81 13.28
CA ASN A 15 -3.31 12.06 14.52
C ASN A 15 -3.58 10.57 14.31
N LEU A 16 -4.59 10.22 13.50
CA LEU A 16 -4.90 8.83 13.17
C LEU A 16 -3.76 8.16 12.37
N ILE A 17 -3.26 8.82 11.33
CA ILE A 17 -2.17 8.30 10.50
C ILE A 17 -0.92 8.13 11.36
N ASN A 18 -0.56 9.17 12.14
CA ASN A 18 0.62 9.13 13.00
C ASN A 18 0.53 7.98 14.00
N LYS A 19 -0.61 7.83 14.69
CA LYS A 19 -0.85 6.72 15.63
C LYS A 19 -0.76 5.35 14.96
N ARG A 20 -1.18 5.20 13.70
CA ARG A 20 -1.00 3.93 12.96
C ARG A 20 0.48 3.67 12.70
N LEU A 21 1.18 4.65 12.12
CA LEU A 21 2.60 4.54 11.80
C LEU A 21 3.46 4.29 13.05
N ASP A 22 3.08 4.81 14.22
CA ASP A 22 3.76 4.53 15.50
C ASP A 22 3.78 3.02 15.85
N ASN A 23 2.90 2.19 15.26
CA ASN A 23 2.86 0.74 15.50
C ASN A 23 3.65 -0.09 14.47
N TYR A 24 4.29 0.56 13.48
CA TYR A 24 4.99 -0.14 12.42
C TYR A 24 6.44 -0.37 12.87
N ASP A 25 7.01 -1.52 12.51
CA ASP A 25 8.40 -1.90 12.86
C ASP A 25 9.41 -1.21 11.91
N PHE A 26 9.38 0.12 11.87
CA PHE A 26 10.31 0.93 11.05
C PHE A 26 11.75 0.79 11.58
N LYS A 27 12.73 0.83 10.67
CA LYS A 27 14.14 0.78 11.08
C LYS A 27 14.58 2.05 11.79
N ASN A 28 13.99 3.19 11.46
CA ASN A 28 14.29 4.50 12.05
C ASN A 28 13.17 5.52 11.79
N GLU A 29 13.24 6.68 12.45
CA GLU A 29 12.28 7.77 12.30
C GLU A 29 12.29 8.39 10.88
N TYR A 30 13.38 8.26 10.13
CA TYR A 30 13.44 8.76 8.76
C TYR A 30 12.52 7.96 7.83
N GLU A 31 12.53 6.63 7.92
CA GLU A 31 11.63 5.72 7.21
C GLU A 31 10.15 6.03 7.50
N LYS A 32 9.82 6.19 8.78
CA LYS A 32 8.47 6.59 9.22
C LYS A 32 8.05 7.94 8.65
N SER A 33 8.93 8.94 8.73
CA SER A 33 8.67 10.29 8.21
C SER A 33 8.44 10.26 6.70
N HIS A 34 9.16 9.40 5.98
CA HIS A 34 9.00 9.23 4.55
C HIS A 34 7.62 8.67 4.19
N VAL A 35 7.23 7.54 4.80
CA VAL A 35 5.89 6.94 4.58
C VAL A 35 4.78 7.93 4.97
N PHE A 36 4.97 8.68 6.05
CA PHE A 36 4.03 9.74 6.43
C PHE A 36 3.92 10.81 5.34
N SER A 37 5.05 11.20 4.73
CA SER A 37 5.07 12.22 3.68
C SER A 37 4.40 11.78 2.37
N ASP A 38 4.36 10.48 2.10
CA ASP A 38 3.67 9.89 0.93
C ASP A 38 2.18 9.65 1.14
N ALA A 39 1.70 9.62 2.39
CA ALA A 39 0.31 9.39 2.72
C ALA A 39 -0.68 10.31 1.94
N PRO A 40 -0.42 11.62 1.73
CA PRO A 40 -1.26 12.46 0.88
C PRO A 40 -1.29 12.01 -0.58
N ARG A 41 -0.16 11.56 -1.13
CA ARG A 41 -0.04 11.10 -2.52
C ARG A 41 -0.81 9.80 -2.71
N ILE A 42 -0.64 8.84 -1.80
CA ILE A 42 -1.45 7.60 -1.75
C ILE A 42 -2.94 7.94 -1.72
N ARG A 43 -3.39 8.82 -0.81
CA ARG A 43 -4.79 9.26 -0.74
C ARG A 43 -5.25 9.94 -2.02
N GLY A 44 -4.41 10.79 -2.61
CA GLY A 44 -4.68 11.49 -3.86
C GLY A 44 -4.89 10.53 -5.03
N ASP A 45 -4.01 9.54 -5.18
CA ASP A 45 -4.06 8.57 -6.28
C ASP A 45 -5.25 7.60 -6.12
N LEU A 46 -5.56 7.16 -4.90
CA LEU A 46 -6.80 6.42 -4.62
C LEU A 46 -8.03 7.20 -5.06
N ARG A 47 -8.09 8.51 -4.77
CA ARG A 47 -9.21 9.36 -5.17
C ARG A 47 -9.29 9.54 -6.69
N LYS A 48 -8.16 9.63 -7.40
CA LYS A 48 -8.12 9.73 -8.87
C LYS A 48 -8.74 8.51 -9.54
N ILE A 49 -8.57 7.33 -8.96
CA ILE A 49 -9.14 6.09 -9.49
C ILE A 49 -10.57 5.82 -8.97
N GLY A 50 -11.13 6.67 -8.11
CA GLY A 50 -12.52 6.57 -7.63
C GLY A 50 -12.70 6.05 -6.19
N ILE A 51 -11.62 5.78 -5.47
CA ILE A 51 -11.64 5.34 -4.06
C ILE A 51 -11.58 6.58 -3.17
N LYS A 52 -12.73 7.03 -2.65
CA LYS A 52 -12.85 8.30 -1.91
C LYS A 52 -13.02 8.10 -0.41
N GLU A 53 -13.49 6.92 -0.02
CA GLU A 53 -13.76 6.56 1.37
C GLU A 53 -12.48 6.44 2.19
N LYS A 54 -12.56 6.78 3.48
CA LYS A 54 -11.45 6.67 4.43
C LYS A 54 -10.93 5.23 4.55
N ARG A 55 -11.82 4.24 4.42
CA ARG A 55 -11.47 2.82 4.55
C ARG A 55 -10.43 2.38 3.51
N GLY A 56 -10.61 2.71 2.23
CA GLY A 56 -9.67 2.32 1.18
C GLY A 56 -8.26 2.92 1.38
N PHE A 57 -8.19 4.13 1.94
CA PHE A 57 -6.91 4.72 2.34
C PHE A 57 -6.26 3.96 3.52
N LEU A 58 -7.06 3.57 4.52
CA LEU A 58 -6.55 2.79 5.65
C LEU A 58 -6.11 1.38 5.23
N ASP A 59 -6.84 0.72 4.33
CA ASP A 59 -6.47 -0.60 3.80
C ASP A 59 -5.10 -0.52 3.07
N ALA A 60 -4.84 0.55 2.31
CA ALA A 60 -3.54 0.77 1.67
C ALA A 60 -2.39 0.93 2.67
N LEU A 61 -2.59 1.68 3.76
CA LEU A 61 -1.60 1.82 4.82
C LEU A 61 -1.36 0.48 5.55
N GLU A 62 -2.41 -0.30 5.78
CA GLU A 62 -2.34 -1.60 6.46
C GLU A 62 -1.57 -2.63 5.63
N VAL A 63 -1.67 -2.59 4.30
CA VAL A 63 -0.81 -3.39 3.42
C VAL A 63 0.66 -2.98 3.55
N ILE A 64 0.97 -1.68 3.61
CA ILE A 64 2.35 -1.21 3.84
C ILE A 64 2.86 -1.73 5.19
N GLU A 65 2.07 -1.64 6.26
CA GLU A 65 2.39 -2.19 7.58
C GLU A 65 2.71 -3.68 7.52
N TYR A 66 1.84 -4.44 6.86
CA TYR A 66 1.98 -5.88 6.70
C TYR A 66 3.31 -6.21 6.02
N LEU A 67 3.63 -5.53 4.92
CA LEU A 67 4.86 -5.75 4.16
C LEU A 67 6.12 -5.34 4.96
N ILE A 68 6.05 -4.29 5.80
CA ILE A 68 7.13 -3.92 6.73
C ILE A 68 7.35 -5.04 7.75
N LYS A 69 6.27 -5.53 8.39
CA LYS A 69 6.34 -6.52 9.47
C LYS A 69 6.94 -7.86 9.04
N ILE A 70 6.62 -8.30 7.82
CA ILE A 70 7.14 -9.55 7.29
C ILE A 70 8.56 -9.42 6.72
N LYS A 71 9.18 -8.21 6.83
CA LYS A 71 10.60 -7.93 6.54
C LYS A 71 11.06 -8.44 5.18
N ILE A 72 10.23 -8.26 4.15
CA ILE A 72 10.69 -8.46 2.78
C ILE A 72 11.87 -7.50 2.55
N GLY A 73 12.88 -7.90 1.77
CA GLY A 73 14.15 -7.15 1.60
C GLY A 73 14.06 -5.71 1.06
N ALA A 74 12.87 -5.11 0.97
CA ALA A 74 12.63 -3.71 0.67
C ALA A 74 12.62 -2.85 1.95
N ASP A 75 13.12 -1.62 1.85
CA ASP A 75 12.88 -0.62 2.88
C ASP A 75 11.46 -0.04 2.79
N SER A 76 10.99 0.58 3.88
CA SER A 76 9.62 1.12 3.92
C SER A 76 9.38 2.26 2.93
N ILE A 77 10.45 2.89 2.45
CA ILE A 77 10.45 3.93 1.42
C ILE A 77 10.03 3.34 0.08
N SER A 78 10.63 2.21 -0.30
CA SER A 78 10.26 1.50 -1.52
C SER A 78 8.81 1.04 -1.47
N LEU A 79 8.32 0.62 -0.30
CA LEU A 79 6.95 0.15 -0.13
C LEU A 79 5.88 1.23 -0.37
N SER A 80 6.11 2.49 0.01
CA SER A 80 5.15 3.57 -0.24
C SER A 80 5.07 3.91 -1.73
N GLU A 81 6.21 3.96 -2.43
CA GLU A 81 6.23 4.14 -3.89
C GLU A 81 5.61 2.94 -4.62
N ASP A 82 5.90 1.72 -4.19
CA ASP A 82 5.32 0.51 -4.78
C ASP A 82 3.80 0.43 -4.56
N MET A 83 3.29 0.93 -3.43
CA MET A 83 1.85 1.11 -3.20
C MET A 83 1.24 2.12 -4.18
N ILE A 84 1.90 3.26 -4.40
CA ILE A 84 1.47 4.26 -5.39
C ILE A 84 1.42 3.63 -6.80
N ARG A 85 2.42 2.82 -7.16
CA ARG A 85 2.44 2.08 -8.43
C ARG A 85 1.30 1.07 -8.55
N LEU A 86 1.01 0.31 -7.50
CA LEU A 86 -0.13 -0.62 -7.46
C LEU A 86 -1.45 0.12 -7.71
N ILE A 87 -1.68 1.24 -7.02
CA ILE A 87 -2.86 2.10 -7.21
C ILE A 87 -2.94 2.60 -8.67
N GLY A 88 -1.80 2.91 -9.27
CA GLY A 88 -1.65 3.29 -10.68
C GLY A 88 -1.84 2.16 -11.69
N GLY A 89 -2.10 0.93 -11.26
CA GLY A 89 -2.31 -0.22 -12.15
C GLY A 89 -1.06 -1.05 -12.43
N TYR A 90 0.03 -0.82 -11.69
CA TYR A 90 1.31 -1.51 -11.87
C TYR A 90 1.63 -2.37 -10.63
N PRO A 91 1.13 -3.62 -10.57
CA PRO A 91 1.21 -4.46 -9.36
C PRO A 91 2.58 -5.11 -9.14
N ASP A 92 3.48 -5.04 -10.13
CA ASP A 92 4.62 -5.95 -10.25
C ASP A 92 5.52 -5.95 -9.01
N SER A 93 5.85 -4.79 -8.42
CA SER A 93 6.70 -4.73 -7.22
C SER A 93 6.05 -5.38 -5.99
N ILE A 94 4.79 -5.01 -5.68
CA ILE A 94 4.09 -5.59 -4.53
C ILE A 94 3.90 -7.09 -4.71
N PHE A 95 3.57 -7.53 -5.93
CA PHE A 95 3.41 -8.95 -6.21
C PHE A 95 4.75 -9.67 -6.10
N ASN A 96 5.86 -9.08 -6.55
CA ASN A 96 7.21 -9.62 -6.37
C ASN A 96 7.58 -9.79 -4.90
N TYR A 97 7.12 -8.91 -4.01
CA TYR A 97 7.32 -9.08 -2.58
C TYR A 97 6.47 -10.22 -2.01
N LEU A 98 5.21 -10.30 -2.43
CA LEU A 98 4.29 -11.34 -1.94
C LEU A 98 4.74 -12.75 -2.37
N ILE A 99 5.23 -12.94 -3.59
CA ILE A 99 5.73 -14.25 -4.05
C ILE A 99 7.00 -14.72 -3.31
N GLN A 100 7.72 -13.82 -2.64
CA GLN A 100 8.88 -14.18 -1.82
C GLN A 100 8.46 -14.76 -0.46
N LEU A 101 7.19 -14.60 -0.08
CA LEU A 101 6.68 -15.16 1.15
C LEU A 101 6.52 -16.67 1.01
N ASN A 102 6.90 -17.39 2.06
CA ASN A 102 6.73 -18.83 2.14
C ASN A 102 5.74 -19.17 3.26
N SER A 103 4.74 -19.98 2.95
CA SER A 103 3.74 -20.46 3.91
C SER A 103 3.26 -21.84 3.53
N ASP A 104 3.12 -22.73 4.51
CA ASP A 104 2.54 -24.06 4.32
C ASP A 104 1.04 -24.01 3.95
N LYS A 105 0.40 -22.83 4.07
CA LYS A 105 -1.04 -22.64 3.87
C LYS A 105 -1.40 -21.92 2.58
N ILE A 106 -0.47 -21.17 2.00
CA ILE A 106 -0.72 -20.30 0.85
C ILE A 106 0.41 -20.49 -0.13
N ASP A 107 0.07 -20.94 -1.35
CA ASP A 107 0.97 -20.85 -2.49
C ASP A 107 0.96 -19.41 -3.00
N TYR A 108 1.94 -18.61 -2.56
CA TYR A 108 2.05 -17.21 -2.96
C TYR A 108 2.45 -17.06 -4.43
N ALA A 109 3.19 -18.02 -4.99
CA ALA A 109 3.57 -17.99 -6.40
C ALA A 109 2.35 -18.23 -7.30
N GLU A 110 1.46 -19.15 -6.92
CA GLU A 110 0.17 -19.32 -7.59
C GLU A 110 -0.73 -18.08 -7.39
N LYS A 111 -0.85 -17.58 -6.15
CA LYS A 111 -1.76 -16.50 -5.79
C LYS A 111 -1.38 -15.14 -6.39
N TYR A 112 -0.09 -14.84 -6.55
CA TYR A 112 0.43 -13.54 -6.99
C TYR A 112 1.44 -13.61 -8.15
N GLY A 113 1.54 -14.76 -8.81
CA GLY A 113 2.39 -14.96 -9.99
C GLY A 113 1.85 -14.29 -11.27
N ASP A 114 2.39 -14.69 -12.41
CA ASP A 114 2.14 -14.02 -13.70
C ASP A 114 0.67 -14.01 -14.11
N THR A 115 -0.05 -15.11 -13.87
CA THR A 115 -1.49 -15.20 -14.15
C THR A 115 -2.27 -14.18 -13.33
N ALA A 116 -1.97 -14.04 -12.03
CA ALA A 116 -2.62 -13.07 -11.16
C ALA A 116 -2.32 -11.62 -11.59
N ARG A 117 -1.08 -11.34 -12.03
CA ARG A 117 -0.71 -10.01 -12.57
C ARG A 117 -1.46 -9.66 -13.84
N ASN A 118 -1.58 -10.61 -14.75
CA ASN A 118 -2.31 -10.41 -16.00
C ASN A 118 -3.79 -10.18 -15.74
N ASN A 119 -4.40 -10.96 -14.84
CA ASN A 119 -5.77 -10.77 -14.40
C ASN A 119 -5.95 -9.40 -13.76
N PHE A 120 -5.07 -9.00 -12.85
CA PHE A 120 -5.11 -7.66 -12.25
C PHE A 120 -5.07 -6.55 -13.31
N LYS A 121 -4.15 -6.62 -14.27
CA LYS A 121 -4.01 -5.60 -15.34
C LYS A 121 -5.26 -5.54 -16.22
N LYS A 122 -5.85 -6.70 -16.53
CA LYS A 122 -7.12 -6.79 -17.26
C LYS A 122 -8.25 -6.16 -16.47
N ASP A 123 -8.49 -6.62 -15.25
CA ASP A 123 -9.58 -6.15 -14.39
C ASP A 123 -9.43 -4.64 -14.10
N TYR A 124 -8.21 -4.16 -13.90
CA TYR A 124 -7.92 -2.73 -13.68
C TYR A 124 -8.31 -1.87 -14.89
N SER A 125 -8.16 -2.40 -16.11
CA SER A 125 -8.60 -1.68 -17.31
C SER A 125 -10.13 -1.53 -17.40
N GLU A 126 -10.87 -2.44 -16.76
CA GLU A 126 -12.32 -2.45 -16.70
C GLU A 126 -12.85 -1.62 -15.52
N ASP A 127 -12.34 -1.85 -14.30
CA ASP A 127 -12.72 -1.12 -13.09
C ASP A 127 -11.54 -0.95 -12.11
N LYS A 128 -10.81 0.16 -12.28
CA LYS A 128 -9.66 0.53 -11.44
C LYS A 128 -9.98 0.52 -9.95
N ALA A 129 -11.11 1.11 -9.55
CA ALA A 129 -11.45 1.28 -8.13
C ALA A 129 -11.71 -0.07 -7.48
N ASN A 130 -12.54 -0.89 -8.12
CA ASN A 130 -12.89 -2.20 -7.59
C ASN A 130 -11.67 -3.12 -7.55
N THR A 131 -10.88 -3.17 -8.62
CA THR A 131 -9.66 -3.99 -8.69
C THR A 131 -8.65 -3.63 -7.60
N VAL A 132 -8.39 -2.33 -7.36
CA VAL A 132 -7.49 -1.91 -6.29
C VAL A 132 -8.07 -2.23 -4.91
N LYS A 133 -9.38 -2.03 -4.67
CA LYS A 133 -9.99 -2.41 -3.37
C LYS A 133 -9.89 -3.90 -3.11
N GLN A 134 -10.13 -4.72 -4.13
CA GLN A 134 -10.08 -6.16 -4.01
C GLN A 134 -8.67 -6.64 -3.68
N ILE A 135 -7.64 -6.14 -4.39
CA ILE A 135 -6.27 -6.59 -4.13
C ILE A 135 -5.78 -6.15 -2.74
N LEU A 136 -6.11 -4.93 -2.29
CA LEU A 136 -5.74 -4.47 -0.95
C LEU A 136 -6.33 -5.38 0.13
N LYS A 137 -7.58 -5.83 -0.05
CA LYS A 137 -8.24 -6.77 0.87
C LYS A 137 -7.71 -8.20 0.78
N GLN A 138 -7.24 -8.64 -0.39
CA GLN A 138 -6.73 -10.00 -0.58
C GLN A 138 -5.35 -10.21 0.05
N ILE A 139 -4.58 -9.14 0.20
CA ILE A 139 -3.24 -9.14 0.82
C ILE A 139 -3.33 -9.26 2.35
N LEU A 140 -4.34 -8.63 2.96
CA LEU A 140 -4.62 -8.67 4.40
C LEU A 140 -5.33 -9.98 4.80
#